data_AF-A0AAN6PGX5-F1
#
_entry.id   AF-A0AAN6PGX5-F1
#
_cell.length_a   1.000
_cell.length_b   1.000
_cell.length_c   1.000
_cell.angle_alpha   90.00
_cell.angle_beta   90.00
_cell.angle_gamma   90.00
#
_symmetry.space_group_name_H-M   'P 1'
#
loop_
_entity.id
_entity.type
_entity.pdbx_description
1 polymer ?
#
loop_
_entity_poly.entity_id
_entity_poly.type
_entity_poly.pdbx_seq_one_letter_code
_entity_poly.pdbx_strand_id
1 'polypeptide(L)' 'EFAPYINYTRSLGFDDRPDYSYLHGLFRHRFKAEGFNFDHVYDWTEKLQKKVERYPGQG' A
#
# COMPACT_ATOMS: atom_id res chain seq x y z
N GLU A 1 12.37 -0.48 -4.77
CA GLU A 1 11.36 0.30 -4.01
C GLU A 1 11.80 0.70 -2.59
N PHE A 2 12.03 -0.24 -1.67
CA PHE A 2 12.35 0.11 -0.28
C PHE A 2 13.67 0.87 -0.09
N ALA A 3 14.77 0.43 -0.73
CA ALA A 3 16.04 1.14 -0.64
C ALA A 3 15.96 2.57 -1.22
N PRO A 4 15.41 2.82 -2.42
CA PRO A 4 15.14 4.16 -2.93
C PRO A 4 14.28 5.02 -1.99
N TYR A 5 13.22 4.44 -1.42
CA TYR A 5 12.35 5.13 -0.46
C TYR A 5 13.12 5.56 0.80
N ILE A 6 13.89 4.65 1.41
CA ILE A 6 14.68 4.92 2.62
C ILE A 6 15.78 5.95 2.35
N ASN A 7 16.42 5.89 1.18
CA ASN A 7 17.45 6.86 0.81
C ASN A 7 16.84 8.25 0.59
N TYR A 8 15.68 8.33 -0.07
CA TYR A 8 14.96 9.58 -0.27
C TYR A 8 14.55 10.21 1.07
N THR A 9 13.94 9.44 1.98
CA THR A 9 13.49 9.96 3.28
C THR A 9 14.64 10.43 4.15
N ARG A 10 15.81 9.79 4.05
CA ARG A 10 17.04 10.23 4.74
C ARG A 10 17.68 11.48 4.13
N SER A 11 17.40 11.79 2.87
CA SER A 11 17.95 12.96 2.18
C SER A 11 17.13 14.25 2.38
N LEU A 12 15.93 14.15 2.95
CA LEU A 12 15.08 15.32 3.19
C LEU A 12 15.67 16.18 4.31
N GLY A 13 15.84 17.47 4.01
CA GLY A 13 16.12 18.50 5.00
C GLY A 13 14.92 18.78 5.90
N PHE A 14 15.14 19.56 6.96
CA PHE A 14 14.11 19.87 7.96
C PHE A 14 12.87 20.58 7.37
N ASP A 15 13.11 21.54 6.46
CA ASP A 15 12.05 22.31 5.80
C ASP A 15 11.67 21.78 4.42
N ASP A 16 12.29 20.67 3.98
CA ASP A 16 12.00 20.09 2.67
C ASP A 16 10.60 19.48 2.67
N ARG A 17 9.84 19.80 1.61
CA ARG A 17 8.53 19.20 1.41
C ARG A 17 8.68 17.86 0.67
N PRO A 18 8.26 16.72 1.27
CA PRO A 18 8.38 15.43 0.61
C PRO A 18 7.53 15.36 -0.67
N ASP A 19 8.08 14.76 -1.72
CA ASP A 19 7.33 14.35 -2.91
C ASP A 19 6.62 13.03 -2.66
N TYR A 20 5.42 13.11 -2.07
CA TYR A 20 4.59 11.94 -1.84
C TYR A 20 4.15 11.24 -3.13
N SER A 21 4.08 11.95 -4.26
CA SER A 21 3.68 11.34 -5.53
C SER A 21 4.76 10.38 -6.02
N TYR A 22 6.02 10.80 -5.95
CA TYR A 22 7.17 9.93 -6.21
C TYR A 22 7.20 8.72 -5.28
N LEU A 23 7.05 8.94 -3.97
CA LEU A 23 7.11 7.85 -2.98
C LEU A 23 5.99 6.82 -3.16
N HIS A 24 4.76 7.26 -3.41
CA HIS A 24 3.66 6.37 -3.76
C HIS A 24 3.91 5.64 -5.09
N GLY A 25 4.54 6.31 -6.06
CA GLY A 25 4.89 5.75 -7.36
C GLY A 25 5.82 4.55 -7.28
N LEU A 26 6.86 4.61 -6.42
CA LEU A 26 7.81 3.52 -6.18
C LEU A 26 7.10 2.20 -5.89
N PHE A 27 6.25 2.19 -4.86
CA PHE A 27 5.54 0.98 -4.46
C PHE A 27 4.44 0.60 -5.44
N ARG A 28 3.74 1.57 -6.04
CA ARG A 28 2.67 1.28 -7.01
C ARG A 28 3.20 0.56 -8.25
N HIS A 29 4.39 0.93 -8.73
CA HIS A 29 4.99 0.26 -9.88
C HIS A 29 5.27 -1.21 -9.58
N ARG A 30 5.90 -1.49 -8.44
CA ARG A 30 6.22 -2.85 -8.04
C ARG A 30 4.98 -3.68 -7.72
N PHE A 31 4.01 -3.10 -7.04
CA PHE A 31 2.73 -3.74 -6.72
C PHE A 31 2.02 -4.24 -7.98
N LYS A 32 1.98 -3.41 -9.03
CA LYS A 32 1.43 -3.81 -10.34
C LYS A 32 2.28 -4.87 -11.03
N ALA A 33 3.61 -4.74 -10.97
CA ALA A 33 4.53 -5.69 -11.60
C ALA A 33 4.43 -7.11 -10.98
N GLU A 34 4.08 -7.21 -9.70
CA GLU A 34 3.84 -8.49 -9.00
C GLU A 34 2.40 -9.01 -9.18
N GLY A 35 1.55 -8.28 -9.92
CA GLY A 35 0.19 -8.72 -10.27
C GLY A 35 -0.86 -8.50 -9.17
N PHE A 36 -0.56 -7.69 -8.15
CA PHE A 36 -1.52 -7.41 -7.10
C PHE A 36 -2.61 -6.42 -7.54
N ASN A 37 -3.82 -6.64 -7.03
CA ASN A 37 -4.98 -5.77 -7.24
C ASN A 37 -5.18 -4.85 -6.05
N PHE A 38 -5.63 -3.62 -6.32
CA PHE A 38 -5.93 -2.64 -5.29
C PHE A 38 -7.39 -2.79 -4.83
N ASP A 39 -7.72 -3.95 -4.28
CA ASP A 39 -9.06 -4.35 -3.85
C ASP A 39 -9.36 -4.03 -2.38
N HIS A 40 -8.39 -3.45 -1.66
CA HIS A 40 -8.45 -3.18 -0.22
C HIS A 40 -8.63 -4.45 0.64
N VAL A 41 -8.26 -5.61 0.09
CA VAL A 41 -8.20 -6.88 0.82
C VAL A 41 -6.78 -7.07 1.35
N TYR A 42 -6.67 -7.05 2.66
CA TYR A 42 -5.43 -7.21 3.41
C TYR A 42 -5.54 -8.48 4.26
N ASP A 43 -4.42 -8.98 4.78
CA ASP A 43 -4.38 -10.19 5.62
C ASP A 43 -5.36 -10.12 6.81
N TRP A 44 -5.59 -8.92 7.36
CA TRP A 44 -6.53 -8.69 8.45
C TRP A 44 -7.99 -8.51 8.00
N THR A 45 -8.27 -8.12 6.74
CA THR A 45 -9.63 -7.99 6.21
C THR A 45 -10.11 -9.25 5.48
N GLU A 46 -9.20 -10.11 5.00
CA GLU A 46 -9.53 -11.33 4.27
C GLU A 46 -10.43 -12.26 5.11
N LYS A 47 -10.16 -12.38 6.42
CA LYS A 47 -10.98 -13.17 7.35
C LYS A 47 -12.39 -12.61 7.50
N LEU A 48 -12.53 -11.28 7.48
CA LEU A 48 -13.81 -10.61 7.58
C LEU A 48 -14.61 -10.78 6.29
N GLN A 49 -13.96 -10.63 5.14
CA GLN A 49 -14.60 -10.81 3.84
C GLN A 49 -15.10 -12.24 3.64
N LYS A 50 -14.26 -13.24 3.95
CA LYS A 50 -14.67 -14.66 3.95
C LYS A 50 -15.85 -14.93 4.89
N LYS A 51 -15.96 -14.21 6.01
CA LYS A 51 -17.08 -14.34 6.95
C LYS A 51 -18.36 -13.69 6.41
N VAL A 52 -18.26 -12.51 5.80
CA VAL A 52 -19.38 -11.81 5.16
C VAL A 52 -19.92 -12.61 3.97
N GLU A 53 -19.04 -13.14 3.12
CA GLU A 53 -19.41 -14.01 2.00
C GLU A 53 -20.09 -15.30 2.47
N ARG A 54 -19.63 -15.88 3.60
CA ARG A 54 -20.21 -17.09 4.18
C ARG A 54 -21.54 -16.83 4.91
N TYR A 55 -21.79 -15.61 5.38
CA TYR A 55 -23.00 -15.22 6.11
C TYR A 55 -23.50 -13.84 5.67
N PRO A 56 -24.16 -13.74 4.51
CA PRO A 56 -24.75 -12.47 4.08
C PRO A 56 -25.90 -12.09 5.04
N GLY A 57 -25.74 -11.00 5.81
CA GLY A 57 -26.80 -10.42 6.63
C GLY A 57 -26.52 -10.16 8.13
N GLN A 58 -25.27 -10.25 8.62
CA GLN A 58 -24.92 -9.93 10.02
C GLN A 58 -24.26 -8.55 10.20
N GLY A 59 -24.62 -7.57 9.36
CA GLY A 59 -24.15 -6.17 9.46
C GLY A 59 -25.12 -5.31 10.25
#